data_AF-A0A434RPR8-F1
#
_entry.id   AF-A0A434RPR8-F1
#
_cell.length_a   1.000
_cell.length_b   1.000
_cell.length_c   1.000
_cell.angle_alpha   90.00
_cell.angle_beta   90.00
_cell.angle_gamma   90.00
#
_symmetry.space_group_name_H-M   'P 1'
#
loop_
_entity.id
_entity.type
_entity.pdbx_description
1 polymer ?
#
loop_
_entity_poly.entity_id
_entity_poly.type
_entity_poly.pdbx_seq_one_letter_code
_entity_poly.pdbx_strand_id
1 'polypeptide(L)'
;RKPRGFSVIGEAEAPSFLAGQPVTLIWGVGKALAAALERDGIRTIAQLQRMERGELMRRYGVMGDRLYRLSRGEDDRRVDPGGDAKSVSAETTFDNDIGSLAELVPVLRGLSEKVSARLKKSGIAGRTVVLKLKTQDFKLRTRNRQLGDPTRLADRIFQTGLDLLRRETDGTKFRLLGIGVSDLSDDGKADPPDLIDVQSRKRAMAETAIDELRDKFGRKAVETGYTFGKGRAANPPEPLED
;
A
#
# COMPACT_ATOMS: atom_id res chain seq x y z
N ARG A 1 25.59 -21.16 -12.81
CA ARG A 1 25.30 -21.41 -11.37
C ARG A 1 25.95 -20.30 -10.53
N LYS A 2 25.25 -19.75 -9.52
CA LYS A 2 25.80 -18.75 -8.59
C LYS A 2 26.86 -19.38 -7.64
N PRO A 3 27.86 -18.61 -7.15
CA PRO A 3 28.19 -17.22 -7.53
C PRO A 3 29.18 -17.16 -8.73
N ARG A 4 29.04 -16.11 -9.57
CA ARG A 4 29.77 -15.78 -10.83
C ARG A 4 29.46 -16.57 -12.11
N GLY A 5 28.30 -17.19 -12.23
CA GLY A 5 27.84 -17.77 -13.51
C GLY A 5 26.57 -17.11 -14.03
N PHE A 6 26.54 -16.77 -15.32
CA PHE A 6 25.29 -16.54 -16.04
C PHE A 6 24.74 -17.87 -16.55
N SER A 7 23.44 -17.92 -16.81
CA SER A 7 22.76 -19.04 -17.48
C SER A 7 21.89 -18.41 -18.54
N VAL A 8 21.98 -18.92 -19.76
CA VAL A 8 21.09 -18.55 -20.86
C VAL A 8 20.13 -19.71 -21.04
N ILE A 9 18.85 -19.40 -21.23
CA ILE A 9 17.82 -20.35 -21.62
C ILE A 9 17.24 -19.79 -22.91
N GLY A 10 17.47 -20.49 -24.02
CA GLY A 10 16.91 -20.16 -25.33
C GLY A 10 15.42 -20.44 -25.40
N GLU A 11 14.74 -19.75 -26.32
CA GLU A 11 13.28 -19.87 -26.52
C GLU A 11 12.85 -21.33 -26.80
N ALA A 12 13.57 -22.04 -27.67
CA ALA A 12 13.25 -23.41 -28.04
C ALA A 12 13.45 -24.42 -26.89
N GLU A 13 14.39 -24.17 -25.98
CA GLU A 13 14.66 -25.05 -24.83
C GLU A 13 13.87 -24.67 -23.58
N ALA A 14 13.28 -23.47 -23.53
CA ALA A 14 12.56 -22.99 -22.36
C ALA A 14 11.41 -23.92 -21.94
N PRO A 15 10.51 -24.39 -22.84
CA PRO A 15 9.41 -25.27 -22.43
C PRO A 15 9.88 -26.59 -21.80
N SER A 16 10.92 -27.22 -22.36
CA SER A 16 11.45 -28.49 -21.86
C SER A 16 12.23 -28.30 -20.56
N PHE A 17 13.02 -27.23 -20.45
CA PHE A 17 13.70 -26.86 -19.21
C PHE A 17 12.71 -26.61 -18.07
N LEU A 18 11.64 -25.87 -18.36
CA LEU A 18 10.62 -25.51 -17.39
C LEU A 18 9.84 -26.73 -16.91
N ALA A 19 9.55 -27.71 -17.78
CA ALA A 19 8.71 -28.86 -17.46
C ALA A 19 9.10 -29.57 -16.15
N GLY A 20 10.41 -29.76 -15.91
CA GLY A 20 10.93 -30.44 -14.71
C GLY A 20 10.94 -29.59 -13.44
N GLN A 21 10.57 -28.31 -13.51
CA GLN A 21 10.65 -27.38 -12.40
C GLN A 21 9.37 -27.42 -11.54
N PRO A 22 9.46 -27.07 -10.24
CA PRO A 22 8.28 -26.90 -9.41
C PRO A 22 7.47 -25.67 -9.87
N VAL A 23 6.16 -25.69 -9.66
CA VAL A 23 5.27 -24.56 -10.00
C VAL A 23 5.64 -23.26 -9.28
N THR A 24 6.32 -23.35 -8.13
CA THR A 24 6.82 -22.19 -7.36
C THR A 24 7.94 -21.43 -8.07
N LEU A 25 8.55 -21.99 -9.12
CA LEU A 25 9.49 -21.25 -9.96
C LEU A 25 8.78 -20.17 -10.80
N ILE A 26 7.50 -20.35 -11.11
CA ILE A 26 6.73 -19.39 -11.91
C ILE A 26 6.54 -18.11 -11.09
N TRP A 27 7.01 -16.98 -11.64
CA TRP A 27 6.81 -15.67 -11.03
C TRP A 27 5.31 -15.39 -10.85
N GLY A 28 4.89 -15.07 -9.62
CA GLY A 28 3.49 -14.91 -9.23
C GLY A 28 2.88 -16.10 -8.49
N VAL A 29 3.54 -17.27 -8.47
CA VAL A 29 3.12 -18.42 -7.67
C VAL A 29 3.72 -18.31 -6.26
N GLY A 30 3.04 -17.56 -5.40
CA GLY A 30 3.36 -17.48 -3.97
C GLY A 30 2.81 -18.66 -3.16
N LYS A 31 3.09 -18.67 -1.85
CA LYS A 31 2.69 -19.75 -0.91
C LYS A 31 1.21 -20.16 -1.02
N ALA A 32 0.30 -19.19 -1.14
CA ALA A 32 -1.14 -19.46 -1.20
C ALA A 32 -1.56 -20.16 -2.51
N LEU A 33 -1.06 -19.68 -3.65
CA LEU A 33 -1.36 -20.29 -4.95
C LEU A 33 -0.68 -21.65 -5.10
N ALA A 34 0.56 -21.80 -4.62
CA ALA A 34 1.24 -23.08 -4.54
C ALA A 34 0.43 -24.11 -3.72
N ALA A 35 -0.11 -23.73 -2.56
CA ALA A 35 -0.96 -24.60 -1.75
C ALA A 35 -2.30 -24.94 -2.43
N ALA A 36 -2.84 -24.05 -3.28
CA ALA A 36 -4.02 -24.35 -4.09
C ALA A 36 -3.72 -25.36 -5.20
N LEU A 37 -2.65 -25.14 -5.96
CA LEU A 37 -2.16 -26.05 -7.00
C LEU A 37 -1.84 -27.45 -6.43
N GLU A 38 -1.17 -27.48 -5.28
CA GLU A 38 -0.83 -28.71 -4.55
C GLU A 38 -2.08 -29.52 -4.18
N ARG A 39 -3.14 -28.85 -3.67
CA ARG A 39 -4.44 -29.50 -3.37
C ARG A 39 -5.10 -30.08 -4.62
N ASP A 40 -4.86 -29.48 -5.78
CA ASP A 40 -5.35 -29.95 -7.08
C ASP A 40 -4.41 -30.98 -7.73
N GLY A 41 -3.35 -31.42 -7.02
CA GLY A 41 -2.38 -32.41 -7.48
C GLY A 41 -1.29 -31.88 -8.41
N ILE A 42 -1.18 -30.56 -8.53
CA ILE A 42 -0.27 -29.86 -9.45
C ILE A 42 0.95 -29.35 -8.67
N ARG A 43 2.10 -29.99 -8.91
CA ARG A 43 3.40 -29.70 -8.27
C ARG A 43 4.45 -29.22 -9.26
N THR A 44 4.37 -29.67 -10.51
CA THR A 44 5.36 -29.37 -11.55
C THR A 44 4.78 -28.54 -12.69
N ILE A 45 5.66 -27.80 -13.37
CA ILE A 45 5.26 -27.01 -14.54
C ILE A 45 4.78 -27.93 -15.69
N ALA A 46 5.36 -29.14 -15.84
CA ALA A 46 4.90 -30.12 -16.83
C ALA A 46 3.40 -30.46 -16.70
N GLN A 47 2.86 -30.47 -15.47
CA GLN A 47 1.44 -30.73 -15.26
C GLN A 47 0.59 -29.56 -15.80
N LEU A 48 1.02 -28.31 -15.59
CA LEU A 48 0.36 -27.13 -16.17
C LEU A 48 0.43 -27.09 -17.70
N GLN A 49 1.55 -27.56 -18.29
CA GLN A 49 1.72 -27.64 -19.74
C GLN A 49 0.76 -28.64 -20.41
N ARG A 50 0.24 -29.62 -19.67
CA ARG A 50 -0.74 -30.60 -20.17
C ARG A 50 -2.19 -30.13 -20.05
N MET A 51 -2.43 -29.04 -19.31
CA MET A 51 -3.77 -28.51 -19.09
C MET A 51 -4.14 -27.51 -20.18
N GLU A 52 -5.41 -27.53 -20.55
CA GLU A 52 -6.01 -26.59 -21.50
C GLU A 52 -6.13 -25.19 -20.89
N ARG A 53 -5.93 -24.15 -21.71
CA ARG A 53 -5.99 -22.75 -21.26
C ARG A 53 -7.32 -22.43 -20.56
N GLY A 54 -8.42 -22.87 -21.16
CA GLY A 54 -9.77 -22.66 -20.61
C GLY A 54 -9.98 -23.36 -19.27
N GLU A 55 -9.35 -24.51 -19.04
CA GLU A 55 -9.43 -25.21 -17.75
C GLU A 55 -8.69 -24.43 -16.65
N LEU A 56 -7.46 -24.00 -16.93
CA LEU A 56 -6.68 -23.20 -15.98
C LEU A 56 -7.40 -21.88 -15.64
N MET A 57 -7.97 -21.22 -16.64
CA MET A 57 -8.77 -20.00 -16.42
C MET A 57 -10.02 -20.26 -15.57
N ARG A 58 -10.73 -21.38 -15.77
CA ARG A 58 -11.89 -21.76 -14.94
C ARG A 58 -11.49 -22.00 -13.48
N ARG A 59 -10.34 -22.62 -13.22
CA ARG A 59 -9.88 -22.96 -11.87
C ARG A 59 -9.23 -21.79 -11.13
N TYR A 60 -8.43 -20.96 -11.81
CA TYR A 60 -7.56 -19.95 -11.20
C TYR A 60 -7.80 -18.52 -11.71
N GLY A 61 -8.84 -18.30 -12.52
CA GLY A 61 -9.19 -16.99 -13.07
C GLY A 61 -8.08 -16.42 -13.95
N VAL A 62 -7.79 -15.12 -13.78
CA VAL A 62 -6.72 -14.41 -14.50
C VAL A 62 -5.35 -15.05 -14.27
N MET A 63 -5.11 -15.61 -13.07
CA MET A 63 -3.86 -16.34 -12.81
C MET A 63 -3.77 -17.64 -13.60
N GLY A 64 -4.89 -18.26 -13.98
CA GLY A 64 -4.92 -19.46 -14.80
C GLY A 64 -4.34 -19.23 -16.20
N ASP A 65 -4.75 -18.14 -16.84
CA ASP A 65 -4.16 -17.72 -18.12
C ASP A 65 -2.65 -17.49 -17.99
N ARG A 66 -2.25 -16.81 -16.92
CA ARG A 66 -0.84 -16.54 -16.66
C ARG A 66 -0.03 -17.81 -16.39
N LEU A 67 -0.58 -18.79 -15.68
CA LEU A 67 0.03 -20.12 -15.49
C LEU A 67 0.18 -20.84 -16.84
N TYR A 68 -0.84 -20.77 -17.71
CA TYR A 68 -0.80 -21.38 -19.03
C TYR A 68 0.37 -20.83 -19.86
N ARG A 69 0.48 -19.50 -19.97
CA ARG A 69 1.53 -18.82 -20.75
C ARG A 69 2.93 -19.02 -20.16
N LEU A 70 3.10 -18.72 -18.87
CA LEU A 70 4.41 -18.80 -18.23
C LEU A 70 4.95 -20.23 -18.12
N SER A 71 4.08 -21.24 -18.00
CA SER A 71 4.52 -22.64 -18.05
C SER A 71 5.14 -23.04 -19.40
N ARG A 72 4.82 -22.31 -20.46
CA ARG A 72 5.32 -22.50 -21.83
C ARG A 72 6.42 -21.51 -22.20
N GLY A 73 6.89 -20.70 -21.26
CA GLY A 73 7.90 -19.67 -21.52
C GLY A 73 7.36 -18.42 -22.23
N GLU A 74 6.04 -18.28 -22.34
CA GLU A 74 5.41 -17.15 -23.02
C GLU A 74 5.19 -15.99 -22.03
N ASP A 75 5.89 -14.88 -22.24
CA ASP A 75 5.73 -13.65 -21.45
C ASP A 75 5.94 -12.42 -22.34
N ASP A 76 4.86 -11.70 -22.63
CA ASP A 76 4.87 -10.50 -23.50
C ASP A 76 5.04 -9.19 -22.72
N ARG A 77 5.26 -9.27 -21.40
CA ARG A 77 5.42 -8.07 -20.58
C ARG A 77 6.65 -7.30 -21.01
N ARG A 78 6.42 -6.04 -21.37
CA ARG A 78 7.50 -5.09 -21.65
C ARG A 78 8.22 -4.73 -20.36
N VAL A 79 9.54 -4.57 -20.47
CA VAL A 79 10.33 -3.97 -19.39
C VAL A 79 9.91 -2.50 -19.28
N ASP A 80 9.34 -2.15 -18.14
CA ASP A 80 8.93 -0.80 -17.80
C ASP A 80 9.81 -0.30 -16.64
N PRO A 81 10.78 0.61 -16.91
CA PRO A 81 11.64 1.17 -15.86
C PRO A 81 10.92 2.22 -14.99
N GLY A 82 9.72 2.68 -15.38
CA GLY A 82 9.02 3.80 -14.75
C GLY A 82 7.58 3.45 -14.39
N GLY A 83 7.38 2.74 -13.28
CA GLY A 83 6.04 2.53 -12.73
C GLY A 83 5.58 3.75 -11.94
N ASP A 84 4.60 4.50 -12.46
CA ASP A 84 3.96 5.56 -11.69
C ASP A 84 3.33 4.98 -10.42
N ALA A 85 3.54 5.67 -9.29
CA ALA A 85 2.90 5.31 -8.04
C ALA A 85 1.38 5.38 -8.22
N LYS A 86 0.65 4.36 -7.74
CA LYS A 86 -0.82 4.32 -7.78
C LYS A 86 -1.47 4.82 -6.49
N SER A 87 -0.69 4.89 -5.41
CA SER A 87 -1.12 5.35 -4.10
C SER A 87 0.09 5.74 -3.26
N VAL A 88 -0.12 6.66 -2.31
CA VAL A 88 0.85 7.00 -1.26
C VAL A 88 0.22 6.72 0.09
N SER A 89 0.83 5.86 0.91
CA SER A 89 0.31 5.49 2.23
C SER A 89 1.41 5.41 3.28
N ALA A 90 0.99 5.45 4.54
CA ALA A 90 1.80 5.14 5.69
C ALA A 90 0.97 4.29 6.67
N GLU A 91 1.59 3.26 7.23
CA GLU A 91 0.96 2.37 8.20
C GLU A 91 1.91 2.03 9.34
N THR A 92 1.35 1.68 10.49
CA THR A 92 2.11 1.20 11.64
C THR A 92 1.43 -0.02 12.24
N THR A 93 2.24 -1.04 12.54
CA THR A 93 1.81 -2.18 13.36
C THR A 93 2.09 -1.82 14.81
N PHE A 94 1.14 -2.05 15.70
CA PHE A 94 1.27 -1.77 17.12
C PHE A 94 1.91 -2.93 17.87
N ASP A 95 2.63 -2.63 18.95
CA ASP A 95 3.17 -3.64 19.87
C ASP A 95 2.04 -4.36 20.63
N ASN A 96 1.07 -3.58 21.11
CA ASN A 96 -0.15 -4.04 21.76
C ASN A 96 -1.38 -3.61 20.94
N ASP A 97 -2.42 -4.44 20.90
CA ASP A 97 -3.61 -4.13 20.12
C ASP A 97 -4.42 -3.00 20.77
N ILE A 98 -4.75 -1.97 19.99
CA ILE A 98 -5.41 -0.74 20.43
C ILE A 98 -6.86 -0.72 19.93
N GLY A 99 -7.82 -0.47 20.82
CA GLY A 99 -9.24 -0.30 20.45
C GLY A 99 -9.81 1.09 20.77
N SER A 100 -9.13 1.89 21.60
CA SER A 100 -9.67 3.18 22.02
C SER A 100 -9.44 4.25 20.95
N LEU A 101 -10.48 5.04 20.66
CA LEU A 101 -10.37 6.13 19.70
C LEU A 101 -9.32 7.17 20.15
N ALA A 102 -9.22 7.44 21.45
CA ALA A 102 -8.28 8.41 22.02
C ALA A 102 -6.80 8.04 21.80
N GLU A 103 -6.49 6.75 21.68
CA GLU A 103 -5.15 6.25 21.35
C GLU A 103 -4.91 6.18 19.84
N LEU A 104 -5.93 5.82 19.05
CA LEU A 104 -5.80 5.70 17.59
C LEU A 104 -5.71 7.08 16.89
N VAL A 105 -6.36 8.11 17.43
CA VAL A 105 -6.38 9.46 16.82
C VAL A 105 -4.99 10.10 16.66
N PRO A 106 -4.12 10.14 17.69
CA PRO A 106 -2.73 10.61 17.55
C PRO A 106 -1.94 9.87 16.46
N VAL A 107 -2.11 8.54 16.40
CA VAL A 107 -1.44 7.70 15.39
C VAL A 107 -1.92 8.06 13.99
N LEU A 108 -3.23 8.14 13.81
CA LEU A 108 -3.84 8.55 12.55
C LEU A 108 -3.34 9.92 12.10
N ARG A 109 -3.22 10.89 13.02
CA ARG A 109 -2.66 12.22 12.73
C ARG A 109 -1.23 12.12 12.24
N GLY A 110 -0.37 11.43 12.99
CA GLY A 110 1.05 11.27 12.62
C GLY A 110 1.24 10.57 11.26
N LEU A 111 0.42 9.57 10.94
CA LEU A 111 0.46 8.92 9.64
C LEU A 111 -0.05 9.83 8.51
N SER A 112 -1.09 10.64 8.77
CA SER A 112 -1.60 11.61 7.80
C SER A 112 -0.55 12.68 7.45
N GLU A 113 0.21 13.15 8.44
CA GLU A 113 1.34 14.07 8.22
C GLU A 113 2.46 13.40 7.40
N LYS A 114 2.79 12.12 7.67
CA LYS A 114 3.76 11.37 6.86
C LYS A 114 3.31 11.21 5.40
N VAL A 115 2.03 10.94 5.16
CA VAL A 115 1.48 10.84 3.80
C VAL A 115 1.53 12.19 3.10
N SER A 116 1.08 13.26 3.76
CA SER A 116 1.13 14.62 3.22
C SER A 116 2.55 15.04 2.84
N ALA A 117 3.53 14.79 3.71
CA ALA A 117 4.92 15.11 3.40
C ALA A 117 5.44 14.34 2.18
N ARG A 118 5.06 13.08 1.99
CA ARG A 118 5.45 12.27 0.82
C ARG A 118 4.80 12.77 -0.46
N LEU A 119 3.53 13.19 -0.40
CA LEU A 119 2.80 13.78 -1.52
C LEU A 119 3.48 15.08 -1.98
N LYS A 120 3.73 16.01 -1.04
CA LYS A 120 4.40 17.28 -1.29
C LYS A 120 5.81 17.09 -1.88
N LYS A 121 6.61 16.18 -1.29
CA LYS A 121 7.96 15.87 -1.80
C LYS A 121 7.95 15.34 -3.24
N SER A 122 6.87 14.66 -3.62
CA SER A 122 6.74 14.02 -4.93
C SER A 122 5.96 14.87 -5.94
N GLY A 123 5.51 16.09 -5.57
CA GLY A 123 4.74 16.98 -6.46
C GLY A 123 3.39 16.43 -6.89
N ILE A 124 2.77 15.57 -6.08
CA ILE A 124 1.51 14.90 -6.41
C ILE A 124 0.47 15.10 -5.31
N ALA A 125 -0.80 14.91 -5.66
CA ALA A 125 -1.94 14.89 -4.76
C ALA A 125 -2.80 13.65 -5.02
N GLY A 126 -3.71 13.33 -4.10
CA GLY A 126 -4.65 12.22 -4.27
C GLY A 126 -6.07 12.61 -3.91
N ARG A 127 -7.05 12.02 -4.60
CA ARG A 127 -8.47 12.34 -4.40
C ARG A 127 -9.18 11.38 -3.46
N THR A 128 -8.70 10.14 -3.33
CA THR A 128 -9.35 9.12 -2.52
C THR A 128 -8.55 8.83 -1.27
N VAL A 129 -9.12 9.09 -0.09
CA VAL A 129 -8.51 8.73 1.21
C VAL A 129 -8.87 7.29 1.54
N VAL A 130 -7.87 6.49 1.90
CA VAL A 130 -8.01 5.07 2.24
C VAL A 130 -7.53 4.84 3.66
N LEU A 131 -8.41 4.35 4.53
CA LEU A 131 -8.11 3.85 5.88
C LEU A 131 -7.98 2.33 5.84
N LYS A 132 -6.88 1.81 6.36
CA LYS A 132 -6.60 0.38 6.50
C LYS A 132 -6.44 0.04 7.97
N LEU A 133 -7.17 -0.97 8.42
CA LEU A 133 -7.11 -1.50 9.78
C LEU A 133 -6.86 -3.00 9.72
N LYS A 134 -6.04 -3.52 10.63
CA LYS A 134 -5.91 -4.96 10.84
C LYS A 134 -6.38 -5.28 12.26
N THR A 135 -7.33 -6.19 12.40
CA THR A 135 -7.82 -6.61 13.71
C THR A 135 -6.79 -7.49 14.43
N GLN A 136 -6.98 -7.71 15.73
CA GLN A 136 -6.19 -8.65 16.54
C GLN A 136 -6.16 -10.07 15.94
N ASP A 137 -7.24 -10.49 15.26
CA ASP A 137 -7.35 -11.78 14.56
C ASP A 137 -6.76 -11.75 13.14
N PHE A 138 -5.91 -10.77 12.84
CA PHE A 138 -5.22 -10.59 11.55
C PHE A 138 -6.14 -10.37 10.34
N LYS A 139 -7.43 -10.05 10.53
CA LYS A 139 -8.37 -9.70 9.46
C LYS A 139 -8.17 -8.25 9.03
N LEU A 140 -8.13 -8.00 7.72
CA LEU A 140 -8.04 -6.65 7.16
C LEU A 140 -9.43 -6.03 6.99
N ARG A 141 -9.59 -4.78 7.43
CA ARG A 141 -10.72 -3.91 7.12
C ARG A 141 -10.20 -2.69 6.37
N THR A 142 -10.77 -2.41 5.20
CA THR A 142 -10.44 -1.23 4.41
C THR A 142 -11.68 -0.37 4.24
N ARG A 143 -11.53 0.94 4.45
CA ARG A 143 -12.55 1.96 4.19
C ARG A 143 -11.93 3.02 3.31
N ASN A 144 -12.72 3.59 2.43
CA ASN A 144 -12.27 4.71 1.61
C ASN A 144 -13.37 5.77 1.50
N ARG A 145 -12.95 6.99 1.18
CA ARG A 145 -13.82 8.09 0.83
C ARG A 145 -13.15 8.93 -0.25
N GLN A 146 -13.87 9.18 -1.34
CA GLN A 146 -13.43 10.11 -2.36
C GLN A 146 -13.79 11.54 -1.95
N LEU A 147 -12.86 12.46 -2.17
CA LEU A 147 -13.03 13.89 -1.90
C LEU A 147 -13.54 14.63 -3.15
N GLY A 148 -14.11 15.81 -2.94
CA GLY A 148 -14.50 16.71 -4.04
C GLY A 148 -13.32 17.01 -4.97
N ASP A 149 -12.16 17.32 -4.38
CA ASP A 149 -10.93 17.71 -5.06
C ASP A 149 -9.72 16.91 -4.52
N PRO A 150 -8.64 16.77 -5.30
CA PRO A 150 -7.38 16.21 -4.82
C PRO A 150 -6.85 16.99 -3.60
N THR A 151 -6.23 16.26 -2.67
CA THR A 151 -5.61 16.83 -1.49
C THR A 151 -4.17 16.38 -1.36
N ARG A 152 -3.32 17.29 -0.91
CA ARG A 152 -2.00 16.98 -0.31
C ARG A 152 -1.90 17.45 1.14
N LEU A 153 -2.98 18.01 1.69
CA LEU A 153 -3.02 18.51 3.07
C LEU A 153 -3.22 17.38 4.09
N ALA A 154 -2.39 17.38 5.12
CA ALA A 154 -2.46 16.43 6.23
C ALA A 154 -3.79 16.56 6.98
N ASP A 155 -4.29 17.78 7.18
CA ASP A 155 -5.54 18.00 7.90
C ASP A 155 -6.74 17.38 7.17
N ARG A 156 -6.87 17.55 5.84
CA ARG A 156 -7.97 16.96 5.06
C ARG A 156 -7.93 15.42 5.06
N ILE A 157 -6.73 14.86 4.92
CA ILE A 157 -6.51 13.40 5.01
C ILE A 157 -6.91 12.91 6.40
N PHE A 158 -6.46 13.59 7.46
CA PHE A 158 -6.74 13.24 8.84
C PHE A 158 -8.23 13.31 9.17
N GLN A 159 -8.92 14.41 8.86
CA GLN A 159 -10.36 14.57 9.16
C GLN A 159 -11.18 13.50 8.45
N THR A 160 -10.86 13.23 7.17
CA THR A 160 -11.53 12.17 6.40
C THR A 160 -11.26 10.79 7.02
N GLY A 161 -10.00 10.51 7.36
CA GLY A 161 -9.61 9.28 8.04
C GLY A 161 -10.29 9.12 9.40
N LEU A 162 -10.47 10.21 10.14
CA LEU A 162 -11.07 10.22 11.47
C LEU A 162 -12.56 9.83 11.41
N ASP A 163 -13.28 10.37 10.42
CA ASP A 163 -14.68 10.00 10.20
C ASP A 163 -14.84 8.54 9.80
N LEU A 164 -13.90 7.99 9.01
CA LEU A 164 -13.88 6.58 8.67
C LEU A 164 -13.55 5.72 9.90
N LEU A 165 -12.58 6.16 10.71
CA LEU A 165 -12.11 5.45 11.90
C LEU A 165 -13.20 5.37 12.98
N ARG A 166 -13.94 6.46 13.23
CA ARG A 166 -15.03 6.52 14.21
C ARG A 166 -16.10 5.44 14.00
N ARG A 167 -16.31 5.01 12.75
CA ARG A 167 -17.27 3.96 12.39
C ARG A 167 -16.76 2.55 12.67
N GLU A 168 -15.46 2.39 12.88
CA GLU A 168 -14.79 1.11 13.13
C GLU A 168 -14.43 0.92 14.62
N THR A 169 -14.50 1.98 15.44
CA THR A 169 -14.29 1.89 16.89
C THR A 169 -15.57 1.41 17.61
N ASP A 170 -15.93 0.15 17.35
CA ASP A 170 -17.10 -0.57 17.88
C ASP A 170 -16.76 -1.48 19.07
N GLY A 171 -15.56 -1.34 19.64
CA GLY A 171 -14.97 -2.26 20.63
C GLY A 171 -13.93 -3.21 20.03
N THR A 172 -13.81 -3.27 18.70
CA THR A 172 -12.73 -4.01 18.03
C THR A 172 -11.36 -3.44 18.39
N LYS A 173 -10.40 -4.33 18.70
CA LYS A 173 -8.99 -3.98 18.84
C LYS A 173 -8.23 -4.19 17.53
N PHE A 174 -7.32 -3.27 17.25
CA PHE A 174 -6.53 -3.25 16.03
C PHE A 174 -5.05 -3.47 16.32
N ARG A 175 -4.42 -4.33 15.51
CA ARG A 175 -2.99 -4.61 15.47
C ARG A 175 -2.24 -3.65 14.55
N LEU A 176 -2.92 -3.03 13.58
CA LEU A 176 -2.34 -2.10 12.62
C LEU A 176 -3.35 -1.03 12.22
N LEU A 177 -2.84 0.20 12.07
CA LEU A 177 -3.56 1.32 11.46
C LEU A 177 -2.71 1.90 10.33
N GLY A 178 -3.35 2.13 9.19
CA GLY A 178 -2.75 2.76 8.02
C GLY A 178 -3.70 3.77 7.40
N ILE A 179 -3.15 4.84 6.87
CA ILE A 179 -3.88 5.79 6.03
C ILE A 179 -3.06 6.10 4.78
N GLY A 180 -3.76 6.35 3.69
CA GLY A 180 -3.12 6.76 2.45
C GLY A 180 -4.09 7.47 1.53
N VAL A 181 -3.56 7.92 0.40
CA VAL A 181 -4.34 8.43 -0.71
C VAL A 181 -4.07 7.63 -1.97
N SER A 182 -5.10 7.48 -2.79
CA SER A 182 -5.04 6.92 -4.15
C SER A 182 -5.77 7.88 -5.09
N ASP A 183 -5.93 7.48 -6.37
CA ASP A 183 -6.44 8.37 -7.41
C ASP A 183 -5.53 9.60 -7.51
N LEU A 184 -4.26 9.32 -7.83
CA LEU A 184 -3.17 10.29 -7.79
C LEU A 184 -3.17 11.15 -9.05
N SER A 185 -2.87 12.42 -8.87
CA SER A 185 -2.72 13.41 -9.93
C SER A 185 -1.58 14.37 -9.62
N ASP A 186 -1.21 15.18 -10.61
CA ASP A 186 -0.41 16.39 -10.39
C ASP A 186 -1.06 17.28 -9.31
N ASP A 187 -0.24 17.99 -8.55
CA ASP A 187 -0.69 18.80 -7.42
C ASP A 187 -1.21 20.20 -7.79
N GLY A 188 -1.16 20.61 -9.06
CA GLY A 188 -1.59 21.93 -9.52
C GLY A 188 -3.08 22.23 -9.30
N LYS A 189 -3.91 21.20 -9.09
CA LYS A 189 -5.35 21.33 -8.73
C LYS A 189 -5.64 20.89 -7.29
N ALA A 190 -4.61 20.63 -6.49
CA ALA A 190 -4.79 20.19 -5.12
C ALA A 190 -5.29 21.34 -4.25
N ASP A 191 -6.25 21.02 -3.37
CA ASP A 191 -6.69 21.92 -2.30
C ASP A 191 -7.16 23.31 -2.78
N PRO A 192 -8.12 23.38 -3.74
CA PRO A 192 -8.67 24.64 -4.19
C PRO A 192 -9.39 25.36 -3.02
N PRO A 193 -9.51 26.70 -3.08
CA PRO A 193 -10.26 27.45 -2.07
C PRO A 193 -11.69 26.93 -1.94
N ASP A 194 -12.07 26.50 -0.74
CA ASP A 194 -13.42 26.08 -0.44
C ASP A 194 -14.28 27.33 -0.19
N LEU A 195 -15.34 27.50 -0.99
CA LEU A 195 -16.26 28.62 -0.89
C LEU A 195 -17.23 28.48 0.30
N ILE A 196 -17.42 27.25 0.81
CA ILE A 196 -18.31 26.94 1.93
C ILE A 196 -17.50 26.95 3.23
N ASP A 197 -16.33 26.32 3.24
CA ASP A 197 -15.42 26.35 4.38
C ASP A 197 -14.38 27.48 4.26
N VAL A 198 -14.75 28.65 4.76
CA VAL A 198 -13.89 29.85 4.79
C VAL A 198 -12.59 29.64 5.60
N GLN A 199 -12.57 28.68 6.54
CA GLN A 199 -11.38 28.38 7.35
C GLN A 199 -10.40 27.43 6.65
N SER A 200 -10.81 26.75 5.57
CA SER A 200 -9.96 25.85 4.79
C SER A 200 -8.64 26.51 4.37
N ARG A 201 -8.71 27.74 3.86
CA ARG A 201 -7.55 28.53 3.43
C ARG A 201 -6.59 28.82 4.58
N LYS A 202 -7.13 29.20 5.74
CA LYS A 202 -6.32 29.47 6.94
C LYS A 202 -5.61 28.21 7.43
N ARG A 203 -6.28 27.06 7.39
CA ARG A 203 -5.68 25.77 7.75
C ARG A 203 -4.58 25.35 6.77
N ALA A 204 -4.81 25.51 5.48
CA ALA A 204 -3.80 25.23 4.45
C ALA A 204 -2.55 26.10 4.64
N MET A 205 -2.74 27.42 4.84
CA MET A 205 -1.63 28.34 5.11
C MET A 205 -0.86 27.99 6.39
N ALA A 206 -1.56 27.62 7.46
CA ALA A 206 -0.93 27.19 8.70
C ALA A 206 -0.11 25.91 8.50
N GLU A 207 -0.61 24.94 7.74
CA GLU A 207 0.12 23.72 7.43
C GLU A 207 1.38 24.00 6.60
N THR A 208 1.30 24.84 5.58
CA THR A 208 2.47 25.28 4.80
C THR A 208 3.51 25.94 5.70
N ALA A 209 3.11 26.85 6.59
CA ALA A 209 4.03 27.48 7.54
C ALA A 209 4.69 26.46 8.49
N ILE A 210 3.94 25.46 8.96
CA ILE A 210 4.47 24.39 9.80
C ILE A 210 5.50 23.55 9.03
N ASP A 211 5.23 23.22 7.77
CA ASP A 211 6.14 22.46 6.92
C ASP A 211 7.44 23.23 6.67
N GLU A 212 7.37 24.52 6.34
CA GLU A 212 8.56 25.37 6.16
C GLU A 212 9.43 25.42 7.42
N LEU A 213 8.81 25.46 8.61
CA LEU A 213 9.52 25.40 9.88
C LEU A 213 10.16 24.03 10.09
N ARG A 214 9.46 22.94 9.76
CA ARG A 214 9.97 21.57 9.91
C ARG A 214 11.11 21.27 8.93
N ASP A 215 11.10 21.86 7.74
CA ASP A 215 12.17 21.73 6.76
C ASP A 215 13.44 22.48 7.22
N LYS A 216 13.28 23.63 7.88
CA LYS A 216 14.41 24.44 8.38
C LYS A 216 14.98 23.95 9.71
N PHE A 217 14.13 23.53 10.64
CA PHE A 217 14.51 23.25 12.03
C PHE A 217 14.31 21.80 12.46
N GLY A 218 13.87 20.94 11.54
CA GLY A 218 13.59 19.53 11.78
C GLY A 218 12.17 19.26 12.30
N ARG A 219 11.74 18.01 12.20
CA ARG A 219 10.36 17.58 12.50
C ARG A 219 9.89 17.85 13.94
N LYS A 220 10.83 17.89 14.90
CA LYS A 220 10.54 18.13 16.33
C LYS A 220 10.35 19.60 16.67
N ALA A 221 10.57 20.53 15.73
CA ALA A 221 10.46 21.96 15.97
C ALA A 221 9.02 22.41 16.23
N VAL A 222 8.04 21.77 15.58
CA VAL A 222 6.61 22.07 15.75
C VAL A 222 5.79 20.78 15.76
N GLU A 223 5.04 20.59 16.84
CA GLU A 223 4.12 19.48 17.03
C GLU A 223 2.68 19.98 17.16
N THR A 224 1.73 19.15 16.71
CA THR A 224 0.31 19.45 16.87
C THR A 224 -0.18 18.99 18.24
N GLY A 225 -1.25 19.59 18.76
CA GLY A 225 -1.84 19.15 20.03
C GLY A 225 -2.29 17.68 20.05
N TYR A 226 -2.54 17.08 18.89
CA TYR A 226 -2.83 15.64 18.77
C TYR A 226 -1.60 14.74 19.00
N THR A 227 -0.41 15.24 18.63
CA THR A 227 0.85 14.48 18.70
C THR A 227 1.71 14.87 19.90
N PHE A 228 1.45 16.03 20.51
CA PHE A 228 2.22 16.58 21.63
C PHE A 228 2.22 15.65 22.85
N GLY A 229 3.42 15.40 23.41
CA GLY A 229 3.59 14.64 24.65
C GLY A 229 3.34 13.13 24.58
N LYS A 230 2.91 12.58 23.42
CA LYS A 230 2.60 11.15 23.25
C LYS A 230 3.73 10.29 22.69
N GLY A 231 4.96 10.81 22.66
CA GLY A 231 6.16 10.17 22.08
C GLY A 231 6.68 8.88 22.76
N ARG A 232 5.83 8.08 23.43
CA ARG A 232 6.27 6.81 24.05
C ARG A 232 5.31 5.61 23.92
N ALA A 233 4.03 5.80 23.62
CA ALA A 233 3.06 4.68 23.68
C ALA A 233 2.82 3.96 22.34
N ALA A 234 3.30 4.49 21.22
CA ALA A 234 3.03 3.93 19.89
C ALA A 234 4.19 4.15 18.90
N ASN A 235 5.44 3.98 19.35
CA ASN A 235 6.59 4.13 18.47
C ASN A 235 6.53 3.07 17.36
N PRO A 236 6.49 3.47 16.07
CA PRO A 236 6.94 2.58 15.00
C PRO A 236 8.44 2.31 15.20
N PRO A 237 8.96 1.13 14.85
CA PRO A 237 10.41 0.92 14.85
C PRO A 237 11.07 1.99 13.98
N GLU A 238 12.16 2.58 14.50
CA GLU A 238 13.00 3.46 13.69
C GLU A 238 13.45 2.71 12.44
N PRO A 239 13.41 3.33 11.25
CA PRO A 239 14.02 2.71 10.08
C PRO A 239 15.50 2.49 10.38
N LEU A 240 15.97 1.26 10.21
CA LEU A 240 17.40 0.95 10.21
C LEU A 240 18.04 1.84 9.13
N GLU A 241 18.86 2.79 9.57
CA GLU A 241 19.78 3.50 8.69
C GLU A 241 20.92 2.53 8.37
N ASP A 242 20.99 2.10 7.10
CA ASP A 242 22.22 1.60 6.47
C ASP A 242 22.88 2.75 5.70
#